data_AF-A0A2P8VGU7-F1
#
_entry.id   AF-A0A2P8VGU7-F1
#
_cell.length_a   1.000
_cell.length_b   1.000
_cell.length_c   1.000
_cell.angle_alpha   90.00
_cell.angle_beta   90.00
_cell.angle_gamma   90.00
#
_symmetry.space_group_name_H-M   'P 1'
#
loop_
_entity.id
_entity.type
_entity.pdbx_description
1 polymer ?
#
loop_
_entity_poly.entity_id
_entity_poly.type
_entity_poly.pdbx_seq_one_letter_code
_entity_poly.pdbx_strand_id
1 'polypeptide(L)'
;MNHVFQKIDNSLSVALKGFMNVSEIEWGIERQDFINACTVNKDLYEDMYVYEFTDAHHFNEFTRLLSHVSDEVAKEYAAKHGKILSREVSKKFELMLMLSAIGNLEYSQMVADEVYTCIMKHDLSEFIDGFAKKVYLREKAKEIARKPRNKYHEQAIKIAKATWQAFPGASMGKLCEKLRNHFNGGVSLDTLERWIKAAKIRPPKPEKYTSFSLMIPPSA
;
A
#
# COMPACT_ATOMS: atom_id res chain seq x y z
N MET A 1 -6.87 37.99 -42.49
CA MET A 1 -6.18 37.22 -41.42
C MET A 1 -6.58 37.85 -40.08
N ASN A 2 -7.04 37.05 -39.12
CA ASN A 2 -7.88 37.49 -37.98
C ASN A 2 -7.13 38.40 -36.99
N HIS A 3 -7.65 39.61 -36.74
CA HIS A 3 -7.07 40.67 -35.90
C HIS A 3 -6.88 40.26 -34.41
N VAL A 4 -7.53 39.17 -34.00
CA VAL A 4 -7.42 38.55 -32.67
C VAL A 4 -6.10 37.80 -32.51
N PHE A 5 -5.67 37.05 -33.53
CA PHE A 5 -4.39 36.34 -33.50
C PHE A 5 -3.22 37.31 -33.43
N GLN A 6 -3.33 38.45 -34.11
CA GLN A 6 -2.29 39.49 -34.08
C GLN A 6 -2.17 40.19 -32.72
N LYS A 7 -3.27 40.27 -31.94
CA LYS A 7 -3.27 40.78 -30.55
C LYS A 7 -2.70 39.76 -29.55
N ILE A 8 -2.95 38.47 -29.79
CA ILE A 8 -2.39 37.37 -29.00
C ILE A 8 -0.88 37.29 -29.25
N ASP A 9 -0.45 37.36 -30.51
CA ASP A 9 0.97 37.41 -30.89
C ASP A 9 1.70 38.62 -30.30
N ASN A 10 1.10 39.81 -30.33
CA ASN A 10 1.72 40.98 -29.71
C ASN A 10 1.83 40.85 -28.18
N SER A 11 0.84 40.26 -27.52
CA SER A 11 0.87 40.04 -26.07
C SER A 11 1.91 38.99 -25.68
N LEU A 12 2.05 37.92 -26.46
CA LEU A 12 3.07 36.88 -26.31
C LEU A 12 4.47 37.43 -26.60
N SER A 13 4.63 38.21 -27.66
CA SER A 13 5.92 38.81 -28.05
C SER A 13 6.43 39.82 -27.01
N VAL A 14 5.54 40.57 -26.35
CA VAL A 14 5.92 41.47 -25.25
C VAL A 14 6.29 40.70 -23.97
N ALA A 15 5.60 39.60 -23.66
CA ALA A 15 5.93 38.76 -22.51
C ALA A 15 7.25 37.98 -22.68
N LEU A 16 7.59 37.61 -23.92
CA LEU A 16 8.78 36.80 -24.25
C LEU A 16 10.05 37.63 -24.50
N LYS A 17 9.95 38.97 -24.58
CA LYS A 17 11.10 39.89 -24.75
C LYS A 17 12.15 39.86 -23.62
N GLY A 18 11.90 39.08 -22.55
CA GLY A 18 12.83 38.90 -21.43
C GLY A 18 13.60 37.56 -21.41
N PHE A 19 13.37 36.61 -22.33
CA PHE A 19 13.99 35.29 -22.25
C PHE A 19 14.93 35.01 -23.42
N MET A 20 16.20 34.81 -23.03
CA MET A 20 17.41 34.36 -23.73
C MET A 20 17.31 33.97 -25.22
N ASN A 21 18.26 34.49 -25.99
CA ASN A 21 18.51 34.15 -27.38
C ASN A 21 19.02 32.70 -27.51
N VAL A 22 18.22 31.83 -28.14
CA VAL A 22 18.50 30.39 -28.25
C VAL A 22 19.55 30.05 -29.32
N SER A 23 20.16 31.06 -29.95
CA SER A 23 21.26 30.86 -30.91
C SER A 23 22.63 30.65 -30.26
N GLU A 24 22.73 30.70 -28.93
CA GLU A 24 24.02 30.69 -28.21
C GLU A 24 24.32 29.39 -27.44
N ILE A 25 23.48 28.35 -27.56
CA ILE A 25 23.69 27.07 -26.85
C ILE A 25 24.14 26.00 -27.85
N GLU A 26 25.40 25.55 -27.74
CA GLU A 26 25.96 24.44 -28.54
C GLU A 26 25.39 23.10 -28.04
N TRP A 27 24.61 22.42 -28.88
CA TRP A 27 24.08 21.08 -28.63
C TRP A 27 24.62 20.10 -29.68
N GLY A 28 25.16 18.96 -29.23
CA GLY A 28 25.72 17.90 -30.09
C GLY A 28 24.69 17.06 -30.88
N ILE A 29 23.40 17.42 -30.78
CA ILE A 29 22.31 16.94 -31.64
C ILE A 29 21.62 18.22 -32.12
N GLU A 30 21.42 18.37 -33.43
CA GLU A 30 20.74 19.56 -33.96
C GLU A 30 19.33 19.61 -33.37
N ARG A 31 19.07 20.62 -32.53
CA ARG A 31 17.81 20.87 -31.78
C ARG A 31 16.54 20.58 -32.60
N GLN A 32 16.60 20.83 -33.90
CA GLN A 32 15.51 20.61 -34.83
C GLN A 32 15.19 19.12 -35.03
N ASP A 33 16.17 18.23 -35.04
CA ASP A 33 15.97 16.78 -35.19
C ASP A 33 15.28 16.18 -33.97
N PHE A 34 15.66 16.63 -32.77
CA PHE A 34 15.00 16.24 -31.52
C PHE A 34 13.53 16.70 -31.50
N ILE A 35 13.27 17.96 -31.88
CA ILE A 35 11.90 18.49 -31.97
C ILE A 35 11.09 17.73 -33.02
N ASN A 36 11.68 17.43 -34.19
CA ASN A 36 11.01 16.72 -35.27
C ASN A 36 10.63 15.28 -34.87
N ALA A 37 11.54 14.56 -34.20
CA ALA A 37 11.28 13.22 -33.66
C ALA A 37 10.13 13.22 -32.64
N CYS A 38 10.05 14.28 -31.84
CA CYS A 38 9.06 14.42 -30.78
C CYS A 38 7.68 14.91 -31.27
N THR A 39 7.59 15.61 -32.41
CA THR A 39 6.37 16.38 -32.76
C THR A 39 5.81 16.16 -34.17
N VAL A 40 6.64 15.85 -35.16
CA VAL A 40 6.22 15.79 -36.58
C VAL A 40 6.38 14.39 -37.17
N ASN A 41 7.48 13.70 -36.83
CA ASN A 41 7.83 12.40 -37.38
C ASN A 41 7.66 11.28 -36.36
N LYS A 42 6.83 11.46 -35.33
CA LYS A 42 6.74 10.56 -34.17
C LYS A 42 6.58 9.08 -34.55
N ASP A 43 5.82 8.79 -35.61
CA ASP A 43 5.59 7.42 -36.10
C ASP A 43 6.83 6.75 -36.73
N LEU A 44 7.90 7.51 -36.98
CA LEU A 44 9.19 7.03 -37.50
C LEU A 44 10.18 6.67 -36.38
N TYR A 45 9.84 6.92 -35.12
CA TYR A 45 10.70 6.68 -33.96
C TYR A 45 10.08 5.65 -33.02
N GLU A 46 10.94 4.88 -32.35
CA GLU A 46 10.49 3.92 -31.33
C GLU A 46 9.86 4.64 -30.13
N ASP A 47 8.88 4.00 -29.50
CA ASP A 47 8.26 4.50 -28.28
C ASP A 47 9.32 4.67 -27.17
N MET A 48 9.23 5.79 -26.44
CA MET A 48 10.12 6.05 -25.31
C MET A 48 9.76 5.18 -24.10
N TYR A 49 10.77 4.52 -23.53
CA TYR A 49 10.66 3.78 -22.27
C TYR A 49 11.58 4.37 -21.20
N VAL A 50 11.03 4.57 -20.01
CA VAL A 50 11.81 5.01 -18.84
C VAL A 50 12.03 3.80 -17.94
N TYR A 51 13.28 3.60 -17.54
CA TYR A 51 13.71 2.52 -16.66
C TYR A 51 14.06 3.09 -15.28
N GLU A 52 13.60 2.40 -14.24
CA GLU A 52 13.98 2.63 -12.86
C GLU A 52 14.97 1.55 -12.40
N PHE A 53 16.07 1.97 -11.77
CA PHE A 53 17.01 1.08 -11.12
C PHE A 53 16.80 1.15 -9.61
N THR A 54 16.42 0.02 -9.01
CA THR A 54 16.09 -0.07 -7.58
C THR A 54 17.31 -0.09 -6.66
N ASP A 55 18.51 -0.30 -7.22
CA ASP A 55 19.76 -0.26 -6.48
C ASP A 55 20.83 0.56 -7.20
N ALA A 56 21.73 1.12 -6.38
CA ALA A 56 22.80 1.99 -6.84
C ALA A 56 23.85 1.25 -7.69
N HIS A 57 23.98 -0.07 -7.55
CA HIS A 57 24.96 -0.84 -8.31
C HIS A 57 24.58 -0.88 -9.80
N HIS A 58 23.34 -1.26 -10.11
CA HIS A 58 22.83 -1.28 -11.48
C HIS A 58 22.79 0.11 -12.11
N PHE A 59 22.43 1.14 -11.33
CA PHE A 59 22.46 2.53 -11.82
C PHE A 59 23.89 3.00 -12.18
N ASN A 60 24.87 2.72 -11.33
CA ASN A 60 26.27 3.10 -11.57
C ASN A 60 26.86 2.35 -12.77
N GLU A 61 26.54 1.07 -12.91
CA GLU A 61 27.01 0.28 -14.06
C GLU A 61 26.36 0.74 -15.36
N PHE A 62 25.06 1.04 -15.37
CA PHE A 62 24.39 1.66 -16.52
C PHE A 62 25.07 2.97 -16.93
N THR A 63 25.35 3.86 -15.96
CA THR A 63 26.01 5.14 -16.22
C THR A 63 27.41 4.96 -16.80
N ARG A 64 28.17 3.97 -16.29
CA ARG A 64 29.48 3.61 -16.82
C ARG A 64 29.41 3.10 -18.26
N LEU A 65 28.44 2.23 -18.57
CA LEU A 65 28.24 1.68 -19.91
C LEU A 65 27.87 2.79 -20.91
N LEU A 66 26.96 3.68 -20.52
CA LEU A 66 26.54 4.83 -21.33
C LEU A 66 27.72 5.78 -21.61
N SER A 67 28.56 6.03 -20.62
CA SER A 67 29.65 7.02 -20.73
C SER A 67 30.91 6.48 -21.42
N HIS A 68 31.14 5.17 -21.38
CA HIS A 68 32.45 4.58 -21.72
C HIS A 68 32.39 3.38 -22.67
N VAL A 69 31.22 2.89 -23.06
CA VAL A 69 31.08 1.71 -23.94
C VAL A 69 30.27 2.06 -25.19
N SER A 70 28.94 2.08 -25.08
CA SER A 70 28.03 2.51 -26.15
C SER A 70 26.59 2.61 -25.65
N ASP A 71 25.78 3.41 -26.36
CA ASP A 71 24.35 3.57 -26.10
C ASP A 71 23.60 2.24 -26.23
N GLU A 72 23.92 1.42 -27.24
CA GLU A 72 23.27 0.13 -27.49
C GLU A 72 23.50 -0.86 -26.34
N VAL A 73 24.72 -0.94 -25.81
CA VAL A 73 25.02 -1.82 -24.66
C VAL A 73 24.33 -1.31 -23.40
N ALA A 74 24.28 0.01 -23.20
CA ALA A 74 23.56 0.61 -22.07
C ALA A 74 22.04 0.35 -22.16
N LYS A 75 21.45 0.42 -23.36
CA LYS A 75 20.04 0.08 -23.61
C LYS A 75 19.74 -1.39 -23.29
N GLU A 76 20.55 -2.32 -23.77
CA GLU A 76 20.40 -3.75 -23.46
C GLU A 76 20.50 -4.02 -21.95
N TYR A 77 21.44 -3.34 -21.28
CA TYR A 77 21.60 -3.45 -19.84
C TYR A 77 20.38 -2.93 -19.08
N ALA A 78 19.86 -1.76 -19.46
CA ALA A 78 18.65 -1.18 -18.88
C ALA A 78 17.42 -2.07 -19.10
N ALA A 79 17.26 -2.65 -20.29
CA ALA A 79 16.18 -3.59 -20.58
C ALA A 79 16.22 -4.85 -19.72
N LYS A 80 17.43 -5.30 -19.33
CA LYS A 80 17.63 -6.51 -18.53
C LYS A 80 17.52 -6.27 -17.02
N HIS A 81 17.99 -5.12 -16.54
CA HIS A 81 18.18 -4.85 -15.11
C HIS A 81 17.30 -3.72 -14.57
N GLY A 82 16.72 -2.88 -15.43
CA GLY A 82 15.81 -1.82 -15.06
C GLY A 82 14.35 -2.29 -15.02
N LYS A 83 13.58 -1.72 -14.11
CA LYS A 83 12.12 -1.85 -14.08
C LYS A 83 11.51 -0.82 -15.04
N ILE A 84 10.74 -1.27 -16.02
CA ILE A 84 10.02 -0.37 -16.94
C ILE A 84 8.92 0.36 -16.17
N LEU A 85 8.91 1.69 -16.25
CA LEU A 85 7.85 2.51 -15.68
C LEU A 85 6.60 2.53 -16.58
N SER A 86 5.48 3.00 -16.03
CA SER A 86 4.21 3.00 -16.77
C SER A 86 4.30 3.90 -18.01
N ARG A 87 3.51 3.58 -19.04
CA ARG A 87 3.41 4.38 -20.27
C ARG A 87 3.05 5.84 -20.00
N GLU A 88 2.26 6.10 -18.95
CA GLU A 88 1.94 7.46 -18.52
C GLU A 88 3.18 8.21 -18.04
N VAL A 89 4.00 7.57 -17.20
CA VAL A 89 5.25 8.15 -16.70
C VAL A 89 6.23 8.38 -17.84
N SER A 90 6.37 7.43 -18.78
CA SER A 90 7.22 7.60 -19.96
C SER A 90 6.79 8.80 -20.81
N LYS A 91 5.48 9.01 -21.02
CA LYS A 91 4.96 10.18 -21.76
C LYS A 91 5.23 11.51 -21.05
N LYS A 92 5.12 11.53 -19.71
CA LYS A 92 5.46 12.73 -18.93
C LYS A 92 6.96 13.04 -19.01
N PHE A 93 7.81 12.02 -18.99
CA PHE A 93 9.25 12.18 -19.17
C PHE A 93 9.59 12.69 -20.59
N GLU A 94 8.92 12.17 -21.62
CA GLU A 94 9.02 12.67 -22.99
C GLU A 94 8.67 14.17 -23.06
N LEU A 95 7.54 14.58 -22.47
CA LEU A 95 7.11 15.98 -22.39
C LEU A 95 8.13 16.86 -21.63
N MET A 96 8.67 16.37 -20.52
CA MET A 96 9.71 17.07 -19.75
C MET A 96 10.93 17.38 -20.62
N LEU A 97 11.41 16.40 -21.41
CA LEU A 97 12.55 16.59 -22.31
C LEU A 97 12.23 17.56 -23.45
N MET A 98 11.02 17.49 -24.03
CA MET A 98 10.56 18.44 -25.04
C MET A 98 10.57 19.88 -24.51
N LEU A 99 9.98 20.09 -23.34
CA LEU A 99 9.93 21.40 -22.68
C LEU A 99 11.34 21.94 -22.39
N SER A 100 12.25 21.07 -21.94
CA SER A 100 13.66 21.42 -21.73
C SER A 100 14.35 21.84 -23.02
N ALA A 101 14.19 21.06 -24.10
CA ALA A 101 14.81 21.32 -25.40
C ALA A 101 14.31 22.60 -26.10
N ILE A 102 13.06 23.01 -25.83
CA ILE A 102 12.53 24.29 -26.32
C ILE A 102 12.86 25.47 -25.39
N GLY A 103 13.59 25.24 -24.29
CA GLY A 103 14.02 26.25 -23.32
C GLY A 103 12.96 26.61 -22.28
N ASN A 104 11.87 25.86 -22.21
CA ASN A 104 10.79 26.08 -21.26
C ASN A 104 11.01 25.32 -19.94
N LEU A 105 12.04 25.78 -19.21
CA LEU A 105 12.56 25.08 -18.04
C LEU A 105 11.58 25.04 -16.86
N GLU A 106 10.74 26.06 -16.68
CA GLU A 106 9.76 26.10 -15.59
C GLU A 106 8.73 24.97 -15.73
N TYR A 107 8.09 24.85 -16.90
CA TYR A 107 7.14 23.77 -17.15
C TYR A 107 7.83 22.39 -17.21
N SER A 108 9.07 22.33 -17.70
CA SER A 108 9.87 21.09 -17.65
C SER A 108 10.05 20.62 -16.20
N GLN A 109 10.42 21.52 -15.29
CA GLN A 109 10.57 21.22 -13.87
C GLN A 109 9.24 20.80 -13.22
N MET A 110 8.13 21.46 -13.54
CA MET A 110 6.81 21.06 -13.03
C MET A 110 6.45 19.62 -13.42
N VAL A 111 6.74 19.23 -14.66
CA VAL A 111 6.49 17.85 -15.14
C VAL A 111 7.47 16.87 -14.47
N ALA A 112 8.73 17.28 -14.24
CA ALA A 112 9.71 16.48 -13.50
C ALA A 112 9.24 16.19 -12.05
N ASP A 113 8.72 17.20 -11.35
CA ASP A 113 8.19 17.08 -9.99
C ASP A 113 6.97 16.13 -9.94
N GLU A 114 6.13 16.17 -10.97
CA GLU A 114 5.00 15.25 -11.10
C GLU A 114 5.46 13.80 -11.32
N VAL A 115 6.46 13.58 -12.19
CA VAL A 115 7.06 12.25 -12.42
C VAL A 115 7.67 11.71 -11.12
N TYR A 116 8.44 12.53 -10.40
CA TYR A 116 9.02 12.17 -9.11
C TYR A 116 7.94 11.80 -8.09
N THR A 117 6.86 12.59 -8.03
CA THR A 117 5.72 12.32 -7.16
C THR A 117 5.02 11.00 -7.50
N CYS A 118 4.87 10.67 -8.79
CA CYS A 118 4.29 9.40 -9.23
C CYS A 118 5.12 8.19 -8.79
N ILE A 119 6.45 8.27 -8.93
CA ILE A 119 7.38 7.22 -8.50
C ILE A 119 7.34 7.06 -6.98
N MET A 120 7.46 8.16 -6.23
CA MET A 120 7.42 8.14 -4.76
C MET A 120 6.09 7.60 -4.21
N LYS A 121 4.96 7.92 -4.85
CA LYS A 121 3.64 7.39 -4.46
C LYS A 121 3.56 5.88 -4.65
N HIS A 122 4.14 5.36 -5.74
CA HIS A 122 4.19 3.92 -5.99
C HIS A 122 4.97 3.22 -4.87
N ASP A 123 6.18 3.68 -4.55
CA ASP A 123 7.03 3.09 -3.51
C ASP A 123 6.40 3.17 -2.12
N LEU A 124 5.78 4.31 -1.81
CA LEU A 124 5.05 4.48 -0.56
C LEU A 124 3.86 3.53 -0.47
N SER A 125 3.15 3.26 -1.56
CA SER A 125 2.02 2.34 -1.58
C SER A 125 2.44 0.90 -1.27
N GLU A 126 3.53 0.43 -1.89
CA GLU A 126 4.07 -0.91 -1.63
C GLU A 126 4.55 -1.04 -0.18
N PHE A 127 5.18 0.01 0.36
CA PHE A 127 5.58 0.07 1.76
C PHE A 127 4.37 -0.01 2.71
N ILE A 128 3.33 0.80 2.45
CA ILE A 128 2.10 0.82 3.26
C ILE A 128 1.42 -0.54 3.22
N ASP A 129 1.29 -1.17 2.06
CA ASP A 129 0.68 -2.49 1.91
C ASP A 129 1.47 -3.56 2.66
N GLY A 130 2.80 -3.53 2.54
CA GLY A 130 3.69 -4.42 3.30
C GLY A 130 3.56 -4.23 4.81
N PHE A 131 3.47 -2.99 5.27
CA PHE A 131 3.27 -2.66 6.68
C PHE A 131 1.88 -3.09 7.18
N ALA A 132 0.82 -2.77 6.44
CA ALA A 132 -0.55 -3.14 6.76
C ALA A 132 -0.71 -4.67 6.85
N LYS A 133 -0.13 -5.41 5.91
CA LYS A 133 -0.11 -6.89 5.94
C LYS A 133 0.58 -7.42 7.19
N LYS A 134 1.72 -6.86 7.59
CA LYS A 134 2.42 -7.24 8.83
C LYS A 134 1.58 -6.98 10.07
N VAL A 135 0.95 -5.80 10.15
CA VAL A 135 0.03 -5.45 11.26
C VAL A 135 -1.14 -6.43 11.32
N TYR A 136 -1.79 -6.69 10.19
CA TYR A 136 -2.90 -7.63 10.11
C TYR A 136 -2.52 -9.05 10.57
N LEU A 137 -1.39 -9.58 10.08
CA LEU A 137 -0.92 -10.91 10.48
C LEU A 137 -0.61 -10.98 11.98
N ARG A 138 -0.03 -9.91 12.55
CA ARG A 138 0.24 -9.81 13.98
C ARG A 138 -1.05 -9.82 14.81
N GLU A 139 -2.06 -9.06 14.42
CA GLU A 139 -3.34 -9.03 15.13
C GLU A 139 -4.07 -10.37 15.01
N LYS A 140 -4.09 -10.97 13.81
CA LYS A 140 -4.66 -12.31 13.60
C LYS A 140 -3.97 -13.37 14.48
N ALA A 141 -2.64 -13.33 14.59
CA ALA A 141 -1.89 -14.23 15.47
C ALA A 141 -2.23 -14.01 16.95
N LYS A 142 -2.40 -12.75 17.39
CA LYS A 142 -2.86 -12.43 18.75
C LYS A 142 -4.27 -12.97 19.01
N GLU A 143 -5.19 -12.82 18.06
CA GLU A 143 -6.55 -13.36 18.18
C GLU A 143 -6.54 -14.88 18.31
N ILE A 144 -5.78 -15.57 17.47
CA ILE A 144 -5.60 -17.03 17.54
C ILE A 144 -5.01 -17.43 18.90
N ALA A 145 -4.00 -16.70 19.38
CA ALA A 145 -3.37 -16.97 20.67
C ALA A 145 -4.31 -16.71 21.87
N ARG A 146 -5.26 -15.77 21.74
CA ARG A 146 -6.27 -15.49 22.76
C ARG A 146 -7.36 -16.56 22.84
N LYS A 147 -7.54 -17.39 21.81
CA LYS A 147 -8.55 -18.45 21.84
C LYS A 147 -8.16 -19.53 22.87
N PRO A 148 -9.06 -19.89 23.79
CA PRO A 148 -8.84 -20.98 24.72
C PRO A 148 -8.58 -22.29 23.97
N ARG A 149 -7.45 -22.95 24.24
CA ARG A 149 -7.03 -24.20 23.57
C ARG A 149 -7.66 -25.46 24.16
N ASN A 150 -8.38 -25.34 25.26
CA ASN A 150 -8.96 -26.48 25.95
C ASN A 150 -10.25 -26.92 25.25
N LYS A 151 -10.32 -28.20 24.89
CA LYS A 151 -11.46 -28.84 24.21
C LYS A 151 -12.80 -28.66 24.92
N TYR A 152 -12.79 -28.43 26.23
CA TYR A 152 -14.01 -28.24 27.04
C TYR A 152 -14.49 -26.78 27.09
N HIS A 153 -13.74 -25.81 26.56
CA HIS A 153 -14.09 -24.39 26.70
C HIS A 153 -15.48 -24.05 26.17
N GLU A 154 -15.74 -24.36 24.89
CA GLU A 154 -17.02 -24.02 24.26
C GLU A 154 -18.20 -24.71 24.95
N GLN A 155 -18.03 -25.97 25.30
CA GLN A 155 -19.07 -26.76 25.97
C GLN A 155 -19.33 -26.22 27.39
N ALA A 156 -18.29 -25.84 28.13
CA ALA A 156 -18.41 -25.24 29.46
C ALA A 156 -19.20 -23.92 29.40
N ILE A 157 -18.89 -23.04 28.43
CA ILE A 157 -19.60 -21.77 28.25
C ILE A 157 -21.06 -22.00 27.83
N LYS A 158 -21.33 -22.96 26.93
CA LYS A 158 -22.71 -23.32 26.53
C LYS A 158 -23.53 -23.81 27.73
N ILE A 159 -23.00 -24.76 28.51
CA ILE A 159 -23.68 -25.30 29.70
C ILE A 159 -23.89 -24.20 30.75
N ALA A 160 -22.89 -23.35 31.00
CA ALA A 160 -23.00 -22.25 31.95
C ALA A 160 -24.10 -21.26 31.55
N LYS A 161 -24.16 -20.89 30.26
CA LYS A 161 -25.19 -19.99 29.73
C LYS A 161 -26.59 -20.60 29.84
N ALA A 162 -26.76 -21.85 29.43
CA ALA A 162 -28.05 -22.55 29.53
C ALA A 162 -28.50 -22.70 30.99
N THR A 163 -27.56 -22.99 31.88
CA THR A 163 -27.84 -23.14 33.32
C THR A 163 -28.30 -21.82 33.93
N TRP A 164 -27.69 -20.68 33.58
CA TRP A 164 -28.14 -19.38 34.06
C TRP A 164 -29.42 -18.87 33.42
N GLN A 165 -29.72 -19.29 32.19
CA GLN A 165 -31.02 -19.01 31.57
C GLN A 165 -32.16 -19.70 32.32
N ALA A 166 -31.97 -20.96 32.72
CA ALA A 166 -32.97 -21.70 33.50
C ALA A 166 -32.97 -21.29 34.99
N PHE A 167 -31.78 -21.00 35.54
CA PHE A 167 -31.59 -20.70 36.96
C PHE A 167 -30.74 -19.42 37.13
N PRO A 168 -31.31 -18.22 36.99
CA PRO A 168 -30.58 -16.96 37.16
C PRO A 168 -29.95 -16.82 38.56
N GLY A 169 -30.54 -17.47 39.57
CA GLY A 169 -30.06 -17.54 40.95
C GLY A 169 -28.88 -18.48 41.21
N ALA A 170 -28.32 -19.14 40.17
CA ALA A 170 -27.23 -20.09 40.35
C ALA A 170 -25.90 -19.39 40.74
N SER A 171 -25.26 -19.86 41.81
CA SER A 171 -23.98 -19.30 42.27
C SER A 171 -22.82 -19.72 41.36
N MET A 172 -21.91 -18.79 41.05
CA MET A 172 -20.68 -19.04 40.25
C MET A 172 -19.85 -20.21 40.78
N GLY A 173 -19.58 -20.25 42.10
CA GLY A 173 -18.75 -21.28 42.72
C GLY A 173 -19.32 -22.69 42.52
N LYS A 174 -20.59 -22.91 42.91
CA LYS A 174 -21.26 -24.21 42.68
C LYS A 174 -21.39 -24.54 41.20
N LEU A 175 -21.52 -23.54 40.31
CA LEU A 175 -21.60 -23.80 38.87
C LEU A 175 -20.26 -24.34 38.36
N CYS A 176 -19.15 -23.74 38.78
CA CYS A 176 -17.81 -24.22 38.46
C CYS A 176 -17.53 -25.62 39.03
N GLU A 177 -17.96 -25.90 40.27
CA GLU A 177 -17.85 -27.24 40.88
C GLU A 177 -18.61 -28.30 40.07
N LYS A 178 -19.88 -28.02 39.73
CA LYS A 178 -20.67 -28.95 38.93
C LYS A 178 -20.09 -29.15 37.54
N LEU A 179 -19.61 -28.08 36.89
CA LEU A 179 -18.94 -28.17 35.58
C LEU A 179 -17.65 -29.00 35.66
N ARG A 180 -16.83 -28.81 36.69
CA ARG A 180 -15.64 -29.62 36.92
C ARG A 180 -15.99 -31.10 37.04
N ASN A 181 -17.04 -31.42 37.80
CA ASN A 181 -17.51 -32.80 37.96
C ASN A 181 -18.06 -33.36 36.65
N HIS A 182 -18.81 -32.57 35.88
CA HIS A 182 -19.32 -32.96 34.56
C HIS A 182 -18.21 -33.31 33.57
N PHE A 183 -17.07 -32.59 33.62
CA PHE A 183 -15.90 -32.89 32.81
C PHE A 183 -14.90 -33.85 33.49
N ASN A 184 -15.30 -34.59 34.52
CA ASN A 184 -14.46 -35.54 35.26
C ASN A 184 -13.11 -34.95 35.73
N GLY A 185 -13.11 -33.68 36.16
CA GLY A 185 -11.89 -32.99 36.60
C GLY A 185 -10.98 -32.50 35.48
N GLY A 186 -11.37 -32.63 34.20
CA GLY A 186 -10.57 -32.22 33.03
C GLY A 186 -10.32 -30.71 32.89
N VAL A 187 -10.89 -29.89 33.78
CA VAL A 187 -10.66 -28.44 33.87
C VAL A 187 -10.65 -28.02 35.34
N SER A 188 -9.72 -27.14 35.74
CA SER A 188 -9.67 -26.58 37.11
C SER A 188 -10.77 -25.55 37.36
N LEU A 189 -11.14 -25.35 38.63
CA LEU A 189 -12.14 -24.35 39.03
C LEU A 189 -11.72 -22.93 38.62
N ASP A 190 -10.47 -22.56 38.86
CA ASP A 190 -9.92 -21.25 38.47
C ASP A 190 -10.01 -21.00 36.96
N THR A 191 -9.80 -22.05 36.15
CA THR A 191 -9.89 -21.94 34.69
C THR A 191 -11.33 -21.73 34.25
N LEU A 192 -12.28 -22.47 34.82
CA LEU A 192 -13.71 -22.30 34.56
C LEU A 192 -14.19 -20.90 34.96
N GLU A 193 -13.78 -20.42 36.15
CA GLU A 193 -14.15 -19.09 36.62
C GLU A 193 -13.59 -18.00 35.68
N ARG A 194 -12.33 -18.12 35.24
CA ARG A 194 -11.71 -17.21 34.26
C ARG A 194 -12.47 -17.19 32.93
N TRP A 195 -12.80 -18.35 32.38
CA TRP A 195 -13.54 -18.44 31.11
C TRP A 195 -14.92 -17.79 31.22
N ILE A 196 -15.64 -18.06 32.29
CA ILE A 196 -16.97 -17.52 32.49
C ILE A 196 -16.93 -15.99 32.69
N LYS A 197 -15.96 -15.48 33.46
CA LYS A 197 -15.74 -14.02 33.61
C LYS A 197 -15.42 -13.38 32.25
N ALA A 198 -14.55 -14.00 31.47
CA ALA A 198 -14.19 -13.51 30.13
C ALA A 198 -15.38 -13.50 29.16
N ALA A 199 -16.28 -14.49 29.27
CA ALA A 199 -17.47 -14.60 28.44
C ALA A 199 -18.60 -13.61 28.79
N LYS A 200 -18.54 -12.94 29.96
CA LYS A 200 -19.53 -11.95 30.43
C LYS A 200 -20.98 -12.45 30.39
N ILE A 201 -21.20 -13.75 30.65
CA ILE A 201 -22.53 -14.40 30.60
C ILE A 201 -23.25 -14.45 31.96
N ARG A 202 -22.62 -13.92 33.02
CA ARG A 202 -23.17 -13.99 34.38
C ARG A 202 -24.37 -13.04 34.51
N PRO A 203 -25.54 -13.51 34.99
CA PRO A 203 -26.67 -12.64 35.28
C PRO A 203 -26.36 -11.69 36.45
N PRO A 204 -27.15 -10.61 36.62
CA PRO A 204 -27.05 -9.73 37.78
C PRO A 204 -27.08 -10.51 39.09
N LYS A 205 -26.44 -9.98 40.14
CA LYS A 205 -26.36 -10.66 41.44
C LYS A 205 -27.79 -10.90 41.97
N PRO A 206 -28.20 -12.15 42.19
CA PRO A 206 -29.53 -12.44 42.72
C PRO A 206 -29.63 -12.06 44.19
N GLU A 207 -30.83 -11.72 44.66
CA GLU A 207 -31.10 -11.45 46.08
C GLU A 207 -30.88 -12.69 46.95
N LYS A 208 -31.22 -13.87 46.42
CA LYS A 208 -30.99 -15.18 47.06
C LYS A 208 -30.47 -16.18 46.04
N TYR A 209 -29.46 -16.95 46.45
CA TYR A 209 -28.94 -18.05 45.63
C TYR A 209 -29.86 -19.28 45.77
N THR A 210 -30.17 -19.91 44.65
CA THR A 210 -31.03 -21.10 44.60
C THR A 210 -30.23 -22.36 44.27
N SER A 211 -30.74 -23.52 44.69
CA SER A 211 -30.26 -24.79 44.16
C SER A 211 -30.59 -24.89 42.67
N PHE A 212 -29.72 -25.56 41.92
CA PHE A 212 -29.88 -25.71 40.47
C PHE A 212 -29.21 -27.00 40.01
N SER A 213 -29.59 -27.47 38.83
CA SER A 213 -28.90 -28.55 38.11
C SER A 213 -28.25 -27.99 36.86
N LEU A 214 -27.19 -28.63 36.36
CA LEU A 214 -26.58 -28.22 35.09
C LEU A 214 -27.56 -28.47 33.96
N MET A 215 -27.75 -27.48 33.10
CA MET A 215 -28.51 -27.62 31.86
C MET A 215 -27.53 -27.95 30.74
N ILE A 216 -27.57 -29.20 30.25
CA ILE A 216 -26.73 -29.69 29.15
C ILE A 216 -27.52 -29.51 27.85
N PRO A 217 -27.15 -28.55 26.97
CA PRO A 217 -27.81 -28.39 25.69
C PRO A 217 -27.48 -29.58 24.77
N PRO A 218 -28.40 -29.98 23.87
CA PRO A 218 -28.14 -31.06 22.91
C PRO A 218 -26.91 -30.74 22.06
N SER A 219 -26.09 -31.76 21.83
CA SER A 219 -24.95 -31.69 20.90
C SER A 219 -25.51 -31.36 19.51
N ALA A 220 -25.11 -30.21 18.95
CA ALA A 220 -25.34 -29.90 17.54
C ALA A 220 -24.36 -30.70 16.68
#